data_AF-A0A7S1H834-F1
#
_entry.id   AF-A0A7S1H834-F1
#
_cell.length_a   1.000
_cell.length_b   1.000
_cell.length_c   1.000
_cell.angle_alpha   90.00
_cell.angle_beta   90.00
_cell.angle_gamma   90.00
#
_symmetry.space_group_name_H-M   'P 1'
#
loop_
_entity.id
_entity.type
_entity.pdbx_description
1 polymer ?
#
loop_
_entity_poly.entity_id
_entity_poly.type
_entity_poly.pdbx_seq_one_letter_code
_entity_poly.pdbx_strand_id
1 'polypeptide(L)'
;GWLEETTKQRGEKAEHHAQMVAEVVSAVKAIKYGGWEEQFESRILTSKEEELVLTRRCGRLLASLNVCANPTVDLISFVVVSLHVLAMGVPLTPSTLAAYWVLLALLHGKIFEFPENVRSYAEASEAIDRFQAFLNRVEVGGHGNESEMKRG
;
A
#
# COMPACT_ATOMS: atom_id res chain seq x y z
N GLY A 1 4.36 10.48 8.59
CA GLY A 1 2.99 10.89 8.17
C GLY A 1 2.00 9.79 8.51
N TRP A 2 0.69 10.09 8.64
CA TRP A 2 -0.31 9.06 9.00
C TRP A 2 -0.30 7.84 8.06
N LEU A 3 -0.02 8.05 6.77
CA LEU A 3 0.14 6.98 5.78
C LEU A 3 1.31 6.05 6.13
N GLU A 4 2.50 6.59 6.36
CA GLU A 4 3.69 5.83 6.79
C GLU A 4 3.43 5.01 8.07
N GLU A 5 2.73 5.59 9.04
CA GLU A 5 2.40 4.83 10.26
C GLU A 5 1.47 3.63 9.95
N THR A 6 0.48 3.81 9.06
CA THR A 6 -0.42 2.71 8.68
C THR A 6 0.24 1.64 7.81
N THR A 7 1.14 2.02 6.91
CA THR A 7 1.88 1.08 6.06
C THR A 7 2.88 0.28 6.88
N LYS A 8 3.57 0.93 7.82
CA LYS A 8 4.44 0.27 8.80
C LYS A 8 3.70 -0.76 9.65
N GLN A 9 2.56 -0.39 10.26
CA GLN A 9 1.78 -1.33 11.05
C GLN A 9 1.24 -2.50 10.23
N ARG A 10 0.93 -2.29 8.95
CA ARG A 10 0.54 -3.37 8.04
C ARG A 10 1.71 -4.33 7.80
N GLY A 11 2.91 -3.79 7.60
CA GLY A 11 4.14 -4.56 7.45
C GLY A 11 4.45 -5.41 8.69
N GLU A 12 4.40 -4.82 9.88
CA GLU A 12 4.68 -5.50 11.15
C GLU A 12 3.72 -6.68 11.41
N LYS A 13 2.42 -6.50 11.16
CA LYS A 13 1.44 -7.59 11.31
C LYS A 13 1.63 -8.72 10.30
N ALA A 14 1.99 -8.39 9.06
CA ALA A 14 2.27 -9.38 8.03
C ALA A 14 3.54 -10.19 8.36
N GLU A 15 4.59 -9.53 8.85
CA GLU A 15 5.83 -10.17 9.31
C GLU A 15 5.56 -11.13 10.48
N HIS A 16 4.79 -10.68 11.48
CA HIS A 16 4.41 -11.51 12.63
C HIS A 16 3.61 -12.75 12.20
N HIS A 17 2.66 -12.59 11.27
CA HIS A 17 1.91 -13.71 10.73
C HIS A 17 2.82 -14.72 10.02
N ALA A 18 3.74 -14.24 9.17
CA ALA A 18 4.70 -15.09 8.47
C ALA A 18 5.62 -15.84 9.44
N GLN A 19 6.09 -15.17 10.49
CA GLN A 19 6.92 -15.78 11.52
C GLN A 19 6.16 -16.87 12.29
N MET A 20 4.91 -16.63 12.71
CA MET A 20 4.11 -17.66 13.37
C MET A 20 3.86 -18.88 12.48
N VAL A 21 3.58 -18.67 11.20
CA VAL A 21 3.42 -19.78 10.25
C VAL A 21 4.73 -20.56 10.12
N ALA A 22 5.88 -19.87 10.05
CA ALA A 22 7.19 -20.53 10.00
C ALA A 22 7.47 -21.37 11.26
N GLU A 23 7.14 -20.86 12.45
CA GLU A 23 7.26 -21.59 13.72
C GLU A 23 6.39 -22.84 13.75
N VAL A 24 5.13 -22.73 13.30
CA VAL A 24 4.20 -23.87 13.22
C VAL A 24 4.69 -24.92 12.24
N VAL A 25 5.20 -24.51 11.07
CA VAL A 25 5.76 -25.43 10.08
C VAL A 25 7.00 -26.14 10.63
N SER A 26 7.86 -25.42 11.36
CA SER A 26 9.03 -26.01 12.02
C SER A 26 8.64 -27.03 13.09
N ALA A 27 7.55 -26.79 13.83
CA ALA A 27 7.07 -27.66 14.91
C ALA A 27 5.98 -28.66 14.49
N VAL A 28 5.68 -28.79 13.20
CA VAL A 28 4.49 -29.50 12.70
C VAL A 28 4.39 -30.94 13.21
N LYS A 29 5.52 -31.66 13.30
CA LYS A 29 5.53 -33.04 13.80
C LYS A 29 5.06 -33.11 15.25
N ALA A 30 5.57 -32.24 16.11
CA ALA A 30 5.18 -32.18 17.53
C ALA A 30 3.70 -31.82 17.69
N ILE A 31 3.20 -30.89 16.87
CA ILE A 31 1.79 -30.47 16.86
C ILE A 31 0.88 -31.66 16.49
N LYS A 32 1.27 -32.44 15.46
CA LYS A 32 0.52 -33.64 15.05
C LYS A 32 0.52 -34.72 16.12
N TYR A 33 1.66 -34.99 16.74
CA TYR A 33 1.75 -35.96 17.84
C TYR A 33 0.92 -35.54 19.07
N GLY A 34 0.80 -34.23 19.32
CA GLY A 34 -0.01 -33.68 20.41
C GLY A 34 -1.50 -33.55 20.11
N GLY A 35 -1.92 -33.74 18.85
CA GLY A 35 -3.31 -33.49 18.43
C GLY A 35 -3.72 -32.01 18.57
N TRP A 36 -2.77 -31.08 18.46
CA TRP A 36 -2.99 -29.64 18.70
C TRP A 36 -3.33 -28.84 17.43
N GLU A 37 -3.75 -29.51 16.36
CA GLU A 37 -3.95 -28.89 15.04
C GLU A 37 -4.98 -27.77 15.09
N GLU A 38 -6.15 -27.99 15.72
CA GLU A 38 -7.22 -27.00 15.81
C GLU A 38 -6.81 -25.74 16.60
N GLN A 39 -6.05 -25.91 17.69
CA GLN A 39 -5.61 -24.77 18.50
C GLN A 39 -4.62 -23.89 17.72
N PHE A 40 -3.69 -24.48 16.98
CA PHE A 40 -2.75 -23.73 16.15
C PHE A 40 -3.42 -23.12 14.92
N GLU A 41 -4.35 -23.82 14.29
CA GLU A 41 -5.18 -23.29 13.21
C GLU A 41 -5.94 -22.04 13.65
N SER A 42 -6.63 -22.10 14.80
CA SER A 42 -7.35 -20.95 15.35
C SER A 42 -6.43 -19.75 15.59
N ARG A 43 -5.21 -19.97 16.09
CA ARG A 43 -4.22 -18.90 16.29
C ARG A 43 -3.74 -18.26 14.99
N ILE A 44 -3.48 -19.07 13.96
CA ILE A 44 -3.09 -18.58 12.63
C ILE A 44 -4.22 -17.76 12.01
N LEU A 45 -5.45 -18.27 12.06
CA LEU A 45 -6.63 -17.58 11.52
C LEU A 45 -6.90 -16.26 12.23
N THR A 46 -6.78 -16.22 13.55
CA THR A 46 -6.95 -15.00 14.35
C THR A 46 -5.93 -13.94 13.95
N SER A 47 -4.66 -14.33 13.82
CA SER A 47 -3.60 -13.43 13.35
C SER A 47 -3.84 -12.94 11.93
N LYS A 48 -4.38 -13.79 11.05
CA LYS A 48 -4.71 -13.39 9.69
C LYS A 48 -5.86 -12.39 9.66
N GLU A 49 -6.87 -12.58 10.49
CA GLU A 49 -8.00 -11.64 10.59
C GLU A 49 -7.53 -10.27 11.10
N GLU A 50 -6.62 -10.22 12.08
CA GLU A 50 -6.03 -8.97 12.57
C GLU A 50 -5.24 -8.19 11.50
N GLU A 51 -4.54 -8.90 10.60
CA GLU A 51 -3.87 -8.34 9.43
C GLU A 51 -4.91 -7.81 8.41
N LEU A 52 -5.94 -8.61 8.12
CA LEU A 52 -6.98 -8.27 7.15
C LEU A 52 -7.85 -7.11 7.59
N VAL A 53 -8.13 -6.93 8.89
CA VAL A 53 -8.92 -5.79 9.40
C VAL A 53 -8.25 -4.47 9.04
N LEU A 54 -6.91 -4.38 9.17
CA LEU A 54 -6.16 -3.17 8.85
C LEU A 54 -6.21 -2.89 7.33
N THR A 55 -5.99 -3.94 6.52
CA THR A 55 -6.07 -3.88 5.06
C THR A 55 -7.47 -3.49 4.57
N ARG A 56 -8.53 -4.07 5.14
CA ARG A 56 -9.93 -3.75 4.82
C ARG A 56 -10.29 -2.31 5.20
N ARG A 57 -9.82 -1.82 6.36
CA ARG A 57 -10.05 -0.43 6.77
C ARG A 57 -9.41 0.57 5.81
N CYS A 58 -8.16 0.33 5.42
CA CYS A 58 -7.46 1.15 4.43
C CYS A 58 -8.11 1.04 3.05
N GLY A 59 -8.52 -0.16 2.64
CA GLY A 59 -9.22 -0.39 1.37
C GLY A 59 -10.56 0.35 1.28
N ARG A 60 -11.37 0.34 2.35
CA ARG A 60 -12.65 1.09 2.39
C ARG A 60 -12.45 2.60 2.28
N LEU A 61 -11.44 3.16 2.95
CA LEU A 61 -11.13 4.58 2.86
C LEU A 61 -10.73 4.96 1.44
N LEU A 62 -9.87 4.18 0.81
CA LEU A 62 -9.44 4.41 -0.55
C LEU A 62 -10.59 4.29 -1.56
N ALA A 63 -11.44 3.26 -1.40
CA ALA A 63 -12.63 3.10 -2.22
C ALA A 63 -13.59 4.28 -2.06
N SER A 64 -13.75 4.81 -0.85
CA SER A 64 -14.57 6.00 -0.60
C SER A 64 -13.99 7.24 -1.28
N LEU A 65 -12.67 7.44 -1.19
CA LEU A 65 -11.98 8.52 -1.91
C LEU A 65 -12.14 8.40 -3.42
N ASN A 66 -12.05 7.19 -3.96
CA ASN A 66 -12.22 6.91 -5.38
C ASN A 66 -13.63 7.26 -5.87
N VAL A 67 -14.66 6.89 -5.10
CA VAL A 67 -16.06 7.23 -5.38
C VAL A 67 -16.29 8.74 -5.34
N CYS A 68 -15.65 9.47 -4.42
CA CYS A 68 -15.75 10.94 -4.35
C CYS A 68 -14.92 11.66 -5.44
N ALA A 69 -13.82 11.07 -5.90
CA ALA A 69 -12.94 11.69 -6.90
C ALA A 69 -13.56 11.71 -8.30
N ASN A 70 -14.31 10.67 -8.69
CA ASN A 70 -14.96 10.59 -10.00
C ASN A 70 -15.86 11.81 -10.33
N PRO A 71 -16.86 12.18 -9.51
CA PRO A 71 -17.72 13.33 -9.80
C PRO A 71 -16.98 14.66 -9.70
N THR A 72 -15.84 14.72 -9.01
CA THR A 72 -15.04 15.95 -8.89
C THR A 72 -14.47 16.38 -10.25
N VAL A 73 -14.06 15.42 -11.09
CA VAL A 73 -13.55 15.71 -12.43
C VAL A 73 -14.67 16.21 -13.35
N ASP A 74 -15.87 15.64 -13.23
CA ASP A 74 -17.05 16.11 -13.98
C ASP A 74 -17.44 17.54 -13.56
N LEU A 75 -17.36 17.85 -12.27
CA LEU A 75 -17.59 19.21 -11.77
C LEU A 75 -16.54 20.21 -12.27
N ILE A 76 -15.25 19.83 -12.27
CA ILE A 76 -14.18 20.67 -12.83
C ILE A 76 -14.42 20.90 -14.32
N SER A 77 -14.80 19.86 -15.05
CA SER A 77 -15.15 19.92 -16.48
C SER A 77 -16.28 20.90 -16.73
N PHE A 78 -17.35 20.80 -15.94
CA PHE A 78 -18.50 21.70 -16.01
C PHE A 78 -18.12 23.15 -15.73
N VAL A 79 -17.29 23.40 -14.70
CA VAL A 79 -16.81 24.75 -14.36
C VAL A 79 -15.94 25.33 -15.47
N VAL A 80 -15.02 24.57 -16.05
CA VAL A 80 -14.14 25.03 -17.14
C VAL A 80 -14.94 25.40 -18.38
N VAL A 81 -15.89 24.54 -18.79
CA VAL A 81 -16.75 24.82 -19.95
C VAL A 81 -17.67 26.00 -19.66
N SER A 82 -18.25 26.08 -18.46
CA SER A 82 -19.12 27.18 -18.07
C SER A 82 -18.37 28.51 -18.07
N LEU A 83 -17.17 28.55 -17.51
CA LEU A 83 -16.33 29.75 -17.51
C LEU A 83 -15.95 30.18 -18.93
N HIS A 84 -15.63 29.23 -19.80
CA HIS A 84 -15.29 29.53 -21.20
C HIS A 84 -16.47 30.16 -21.95
N VAL A 85 -17.69 29.67 -21.72
CA VAL A 85 -18.91 30.18 -22.35
C VAL A 85 -19.35 31.51 -21.76
N LEU A 86 -19.40 31.63 -20.42
CA LEU A 86 -19.94 32.80 -19.73
C LEU A 86 -18.97 33.99 -19.72
N ALA A 87 -17.66 33.75 -19.54
CA ALA A 87 -16.69 34.82 -19.34
C ALA A 87 -16.07 35.32 -20.65
N MET A 88 -15.88 34.45 -21.65
CA MET A 88 -15.25 34.84 -22.92
C MET A 88 -16.25 35.12 -24.04
N GLY A 89 -17.51 34.71 -23.91
CA GLY A 89 -18.55 34.96 -24.92
C GLY A 89 -18.24 34.37 -26.30
N VAL A 90 -17.26 33.46 -26.39
CA VAL A 90 -16.83 32.80 -27.63
C VAL A 90 -17.76 31.62 -27.88
N PRO A 91 -18.34 31.47 -29.08
CA PRO A 91 -19.15 30.31 -29.40
C PRO A 91 -18.28 29.04 -29.38
N LEU A 92 -18.79 27.98 -28.74
CA LEU A 92 -18.15 26.67 -28.76
C LEU A 92 -18.06 26.17 -30.21
N THR A 93 -16.86 26.24 -30.79
CA THR A 93 -16.59 25.61 -32.07
C THR A 93 -16.33 24.12 -31.85
N PRO A 94 -16.74 23.23 -32.77
CA PRO A 94 -16.55 21.78 -32.61
C PRO A 94 -15.09 21.38 -32.37
N SER A 95 -14.13 22.12 -32.96
CA SER A 95 -12.70 21.94 -32.77
C SER A 95 -12.27 22.19 -31.32
N THR A 96 -12.76 23.26 -30.70
CA THR A 96 -12.46 23.59 -29.29
C THR A 96 -13.07 22.57 -28.34
N LEU A 97 -14.31 22.14 -28.58
CA LEU A 97 -14.98 21.13 -27.75
C LEU A 97 -14.24 19.78 -27.79
N ALA A 98 -13.78 19.36 -28.97
CA ALA A 98 -12.98 18.14 -29.11
C ALA A 98 -11.65 18.24 -28.34
N ALA A 99 -10.97 19.38 -28.40
CA ALA A 99 -9.74 19.60 -27.63
C ALA A 99 -10.00 19.55 -26.11
N TYR A 100 -11.07 20.18 -25.62
CA TYR A 100 -11.48 20.10 -24.22
C TYR A 100 -11.76 18.66 -23.78
N TRP A 101 -12.48 17.90 -24.60
CA TRP A 101 -12.80 16.51 -24.29
C TRP A 101 -11.53 15.65 -24.09
N VAL A 102 -10.55 15.80 -24.98
CA VAL A 102 -9.27 15.08 -24.87
C VAL A 102 -8.50 15.49 -23.61
N LEU A 103 -8.44 16.78 -23.30
CA LEU A 103 -7.76 17.28 -22.10
C LEU A 103 -8.42 16.78 -20.81
N LEU A 104 -9.75 16.78 -20.76
CA LEU A 104 -10.52 16.30 -19.62
C LEU A 104 -10.36 14.78 -19.44
N ALA A 105 -10.34 14.01 -20.52
CA ALA A 105 -10.07 12.58 -20.49
C ALA A 105 -8.67 12.27 -19.94
N LEU A 106 -7.65 13.05 -20.34
CA LEU A 106 -6.28 12.90 -19.80
C LEU A 106 -6.21 13.27 -18.31
N LEU A 107 -6.89 14.36 -17.92
CA LEU A 107 -6.93 14.80 -16.53
C LEU A 107 -7.63 13.76 -15.63
N HIS A 108 -8.72 13.16 -16.12
CA HIS A 108 -9.44 12.09 -15.43
C HIS A 108 -8.52 10.91 -15.10
N GLY A 109 -7.79 10.41 -16.11
CA GLY A 109 -6.86 9.30 -15.91
C GLY A 109 -5.78 9.61 -14.86
N LYS A 110 -5.22 10.82 -14.88
CA LYS A 110 -4.13 11.20 -13.97
C LYS A 110 -4.60 11.44 -12.54
N ILE A 111 -5.77 12.04 -12.34
CA ILE A 111 -6.34 12.24 -10.99
C ILE A 111 -6.70 10.90 -10.35
N PHE A 112 -7.18 9.94 -11.14
CA PHE A 112 -7.54 8.62 -10.64
C PHE A 112 -6.33 7.78 -10.22
N GLU A 113 -5.23 7.83 -10.99
CA GLU A 113 -3.99 7.10 -10.67
C GLU A 113 -3.20 7.71 -9.51
N PHE A 114 -3.38 9.02 -9.24
CA PHE A 114 -2.55 9.76 -8.30
C PHE A 114 -2.54 9.17 -6.86
N PRO A 115 -3.68 8.84 -6.22
CA PRO A 115 -3.69 8.29 -4.86
C PRO A 115 -2.98 6.94 -4.76
N GLU A 116 -3.12 6.08 -5.79
CA GLU A 116 -2.44 4.78 -5.85
C GLU A 116 -0.93 4.96 -5.97
N ASN A 117 -0.48 5.91 -6.79
CA ASN A 117 0.94 6.21 -6.93
C ASN A 117 1.56 6.73 -5.62
N VAL A 118 0.84 7.57 -4.86
CA VAL A 118 1.28 8.05 -3.55
C VAL A 118 1.39 6.90 -2.55
N ARG A 119 0.42 5.97 -2.54
CA ARG A 119 0.49 4.76 -1.71
C ARG A 119 1.68 3.90 -2.09
N SER A 120 1.86 3.61 -3.38
CA SER A 120 2.94 2.76 -3.87
C SER A 120 4.32 3.34 -3.51
N TYR A 121 4.46 4.66 -3.58
CA TYR A 121 5.67 5.33 -3.14
C TYR A 121 5.95 5.14 -1.64
N ALA A 122 4.95 5.33 -0.79
CA ALA A 122 5.09 5.13 0.66
C ALA A 122 5.45 3.67 1.02
N GLU A 123 4.85 2.71 0.33
CA GLU A 123 5.18 1.28 0.51
C GLU A 123 6.60 0.97 0.01
N ALA A 124 7.03 1.59 -1.08
CA ALA A 124 8.38 1.45 -1.61
C ALA A 124 9.44 2.02 -0.65
N SER A 125 9.20 3.19 -0.05
CA SER A 125 10.13 3.77 0.93
C SER A 125 10.32 2.85 2.13
N GLU A 126 9.25 2.26 2.67
CA GLU A 126 9.36 1.32 3.79
C GLU A 126 10.03 0.00 3.42
N ALA A 127 9.81 -0.48 2.19
CA ALA A 127 10.53 -1.64 1.70
C ALA A 127 12.04 -1.35 1.65
N ILE A 128 12.43 -0.17 1.14
CA ILE A 128 13.83 0.26 1.10
C ILE A 128 14.42 0.36 2.51
N ASP A 129 13.71 0.95 3.47
CA ASP A 129 14.18 1.04 4.86
C ASP A 129 14.43 -0.34 5.49
N ARG A 130 13.54 -1.30 5.22
CA ARG A 130 13.71 -2.70 5.67
C ARG A 130 14.91 -3.37 4.99
N PHE A 131 15.09 -3.16 3.68
CA PHE A 131 16.26 -3.67 2.97
C PHE A 131 17.56 -3.10 3.53
N GLN A 132 17.60 -1.80 3.83
CA GLN A 132 18.76 -1.17 4.44
C GLN A 132 19.04 -1.73 5.84
N ALA A 133 18.01 -1.92 6.66
CA ALA A 133 18.15 -2.54 7.97
C ALA A 133 18.68 -3.99 7.89
N PHE A 134 18.26 -4.75 6.88
CA PHE A 134 18.76 -6.09 6.62
C PHE A 134 20.25 -6.08 6.23
N LEU A 135 20.65 -5.23 5.29
CA LEU A 135 22.05 -5.12 4.85
C LEU A 135 22.97 -4.70 6.00
N ASN A 136 22.57 -3.72 6.81
CA ASN A 136 23.35 -3.28 7.97
C ASN A 136 23.56 -4.39 9.01
N ARG A 137 22.61 -5.32 9.17
CA ARG A 137 22.79 -6.49 10.07
C ARG A 137 23.85 -7.46 9.55
N VAL A 138 23.96 -7.61 8.22
CA VAL A 138 24.96 -8.49 7.59
C VAL A 138 26.38 -7.95 7.79
N GLU A 139 26.57 -6.63 7.69
CA GLU A 139 27.89 -6.01 7.84
C GLU A 139 28.47 -6.16 9.25
N VAL A 140 27.63 -6.07 10.30
CA VAL A 140 28.06 -6.24 11.70
C VAL A 140 28.46 -7.71 11.99
N GLY A 141 27.79 -8.68 11.37
CA GLY A 141 28.16 -10.11 11.49
C GLY A 141 29.50 -10.46 10.81
N GLY A 142 29.90 -9.70 9.79
CA GLY A 142 31.17 -9.90 9.07
C GLY A 142 32.41 -9.53 9.88
N HIS A 143 32.34 -8.49 10.72
CA HIS A 143 33.49 -8.05 11.53
C HIS A 143 33.68 -8.86 12.82
N GLY A 144 32.65 -9.54 13.34
CA GLY A 144 32.75 -10.36 14.56
C GLY A 144 33.52 -11.68 14.36
N ASN A 145 33.35 -12.33 13.21
CA ASN A 145 33.99 -13.61 12.91
C ASN A 145 35.51 -13.50 12.68
N GLU A 146 36.01 -12.33 12.26
CA GLU A 146 37.44 -12.12 12.02
C GLU A 146 38.23 -11.84 13.32
N SER A 147 37.54 -11.31 14.34
CA SER A 147 38.12 -11.12 15.68
C SER A 147 38.16 -12.40 16.54
N GLU A 148 37.28 -13.38 16.32
CA GLU A 148 37.36 -14.68 16.99
C GLU A 148 38.41 -15.61 16.35
N MET A 149 38.69 -15.48 15.05
CA MET A 149 39.72 -16.27 14.37
C MET A 149 41.17 -15.86 14.72
N LYS A 150 41.37 -14.65 15.28
CA LYS A 150 42.69 -14.18 15.77
C LYS A 150 42.97 -14.50 17.24
N ARG A 151 42.08 -15.22 17.91
CA ARG A 151 42.16 -15.54 19.34
C ARG A 151 42.26 -17.05 19.63
N GLY A 152 42.46 -17.86 18.59
CA GLY A 152 42.84 -19.28 18.66
C GLY A 152 44.35 -19.48 18.60
#